data_AF-A0A6L5B6R7-F1
#
_entry.id   AF-A0A6L5B6R7-F1
#
_cell.length_a   1.000
_cell.length_b   1.000
_cell.length_c   1.000
_cell.angle_alpha   90.00
_cell.angle_beta   90.00
_cell.angle_gamma   90.00
#
_symmetry.space_group_name_H-M   'P 1'
#
loop_
_entity.id
_entity.type
_entity.pdbx_description
1 polymer ?
#
loop_
_entity_poly.entity_id
_entity_poly.type
_entity_poly.pdbx_seq_one_letter_code
_entity_poly.pdbx_strand_id
1 'polypeptide(L)'
;MKTEYLHSSLFLVSLLLIPLSYVSSAPPDPNAFLQCLARNNVSDEDTKAIVFSPHNPMFTSVLNSLAKNLRFQTPETPKPVVIVTPKIDSHVQSTIACAKEMKIQLKTRSGGHDYDGRSYTSNETFLILDMFNMKRIDVFPETETAVVEAGATLGEVYYNIWNKSKIHAFPAVDKMDPDLFIRLLLQPGDKTVKVTLLGEFLGDCNRLVGIMNQEIPQVGFKNTDCMQSTWIKSKLWWANFDNNTAPEALLVLFN
;
A
#
# COMPACT_ATOMS: atom_id res chain seq x y z
N MET A 1 -28.37 -82.41 -4.94
CA MET A 1 -27.88 -82.01 -3.59
C MET A 1 -27.09 -80.73 -3.78
N LYS A 2 -27.39 -79.71 -2.98
CA LYS A 2 -27.23 -78.27 -3.27
C LYS A 2 -25.77 -77.82 -3.47
N THR A 3 -25.55 -76.94 -4.45
CA THR A 3 -24.37 -76.08 -4.58
C THR A 3 -24.81 -74.66 -4.22
N GLU A 4 -24.26 -74.09 -3.15
CA GLU A 4 -24.54 -72.72 -2.71
C GLU A 4 -23.61 -71.72 -3.43
N TYR A 5 -24.21 -70.68 -4.03
CA TYR A 5 -23.51 -69.57 -4.66
C TYR A 5 -23.37 -68.41 -3.67
N LEU A 6 -22.15 -67.86 -3.60
CA LEU A 6 -21.76 -66.73 -2.78
C LEU A 6 -22.35 -65.42 -3.35
N HIS A 7 -23.21 -64.72 -2.60
CA HIS A 7 -23.73 -63.40 -3.00
C HIS A 7 -22.66 -62.31 -2.78
N SER A 8 -22.16 -61.74 -3.88
CA SER A 8 -21.37 -60.51 -3.88
C SER A 8 -22.33 -59.30 -3.97
N SER A 9 -22.47 -58.54 -2.88
CA SER A 9 -23.21 -57.28 -2.87
C SER A 9 -22.35 -56.17 -3.47
N LEU A 10 -22.67 -55.73 -4.69
CA LEU A 10 -22.19 -54.46 -5.23
C LEU A 10 -22.82 -53.30 -4.44
N PHE A 11 -22.03 -52.61 -3.62
CA PHE A 11 -22.41 -51.30 -3.07
C PHE A 11 -22.20 -50.22 -4.15
N LEU A 12 -23.30 -49.76 -4.76
CA LEU A 12 -23.35 -48.55 -5.58
C LEU A 12 -23.26 -47.33 -4.66
N VAL A 13 -22.07 -46.78 -4.49
CA VAL A 13 -21.89 -45.45 -3.86
C VAL A 13 -22.37 -44.40 -4.86
N SER A 14 -23.60 -43.93 -4.68
CA SER A 14 -24.12 -42.76 -5.37
C SER A 14 -23.32 -41.53 -4.92
N LEU A 15 -22.41 -41.04 -5.77
CA LEU A 15 -21.83 -39.71 -5.60
C LEU A 15 -22.96 -38.69 -5.83
N LEU A 16 -23.59 -38.22 -4.75
CA LEU A 16 -24.40 -37.02 -4.81
C LEU A 16 -23.48 -35.85 -5.18
N LEU A 17 -23.56 -35.42 -6.45
CA LEU A 17 -23.05 -34.13 -6.89
C LEU A 17 -23.91 -33.05 -6.23
N ILE A 18 -23.55 -32.65 -5.01
CA ILE A 18 -24.09 -31.43 -4.40
C ILE A 18 -23.57 -30.28 -5.27
N PRO A 19 -24.44 -29.48 -5.91
CA PRO A 19 -23.97 -28.30 -6.60
C PRO A 19 -23.36 -27.39 -5.53
N LEU A 20 -22.05 -27.14 -5.60
CA LEU A 20 -21.45 -26.04 -4.85
C LEU A 20 -22.14 -24.78 -5.34
N SER A 21 -23.14 -24.34 -4.57
CA SER A 21 -23.71 -23.01 -4.75
C SER A 21 -22.56 -22.07 -4.42
N TYR A 22 -22.01 -21.39 -5.43
CA TYR A 22 -21.16 -20.23 -5.20
C TYR A 22 -22.03 -19.20 -4.48
N VAL A 23 -21.95 -19.19 -3.14
CA VAL A 23 -22.52 -18.11 -2.35
C VAL A 23 -21.61 -16.92 -2.59
N SER A 24 -21.99 -16.09 -3.57
CA SER A 24 -21.45 -14.74 -3.66
C SER A 24 -21.91 -14.01 -2.41
N SER A 25 -21.03 -13.89 -1.40
CA SER A 25 -21.31 -13.05 -0.25
C SER A 25 -21.48 -11.64 -0.76
N ALA A 26 -22.66 -11.05 -0.55
CA ALA A 26 -22.89 -9.64 -0.84
C ALA A 26 -21.77 -8.80 -0.18
N PRO A 27 -21.33 -7.69 -0.81
CA PRO A 27 -20.37 -6.79 -0.19
C PRO A 27 -20.83 -6.44 1.22
N PRO A 28 -19.92 -6.41 2.21
CA PRO A 28 -20.24 -6.07 3.59
C PRO A 28 -20.99 -4.74 3.64
N ASP A 29 -22.12 -4.72 4.36
CA ASP A 29 -22.92 -3.52 4.55
C ASP A 29 -22.07 -2.42 5.23
N PRO A 30 -21.94 -1.22 4.62
CA PRO A 30 -21.30 -0.08 5.27
C PRO A 30 -21.82 0.17 6.70
N ASN A 31 -23.10 -0.09 6.99
CA ASN A 31 -23.67 0.12 8.32
C ASN A 31 -23.07 -0.82 9.38
N ALA A 32 -22.71 -2.05 9.00
CA ALA A 32 -22.06 -2.98 9.93
C ALA A 32 -20.67 -2.46 10.36
N PHE A 33 -19.97 -1.77 9.45
CA PHE A 33 -18.69 -1.12 9.77
C PHE A 33 -18.89 0.06 10.73
N LEU A 34 -19.92 0.89 10.50
CA LEU A 34 -20.26 2.01 11.41
C LEU A 34 -20.61 1.50 12.82
N GLN A 35 -21.38 0.41 12.92
CA GLN A 35 -21.70 -0.23 14.20
C GLN A 35 -20.46 -0.76 14.91
N CYS A 36 -19.48 -1.28 14.16
CA CYS A 36 -18.21 -1.67 14.73
C CYS A 36 -17.42 -0.47 15.29
N LEU A 37 -17.36 0.64 14.56
CA LEU A 37 -16.70 1.86 15.04
C LEU A 37 -17.34 2.39 16.33
N ALA A 38 -18.67 2.43 16.39
CA ALA A 38 -19.41 2.83 17.58
C ALA A 38 -19.07 1.94 18.79
N ARG A 39 -18.98 0.61 18.59
CA ARG A 39 -18.53 -0.34 19.63
C ARG A 39 -17.08 -0.15 20.07
N ASN A 40 -16.23 0.43 19.20
CA ASN A 40 -14.84 0.73 19.47
C ASN A 40 -14.62 2.19 19.93
N ASN A 41 -15.63 2.80 20.56
CA ASN A 41 -15.56 4.14 21.17
C ASN A 41 -15.31 5.30 20.18
N VAL A 42 -15.67 5.14 18.90
CA VAL A 42 -15.76 6.28 17.98
C VAL A 42 -17.14 6.90 18.12
N SER A 43 -17.22 8.19 18.47
CA SER A 43 -18.49 8.88 18.65
C SER A 43 -19.27 8.98 17.33
N ASP A 44 -20.59 9.17 17.39
CA ASP A 44 -21.41 9.39 16.19
C ASP A 44 -21.00 10.66 15.44
N GLU A 45 -20.56 11.69 16.18
CA GLU A 45 -20.07 12.95 15.61
C GLU A 45 -18.76 12.72 14.84
N ASP A 46 -17.80 12.03 15.47
CA ASP A 46 -16.53 11.68 14.82
C ASP A 46 -16.77 10.79 13.61
N THR A 47 -17.64 9.79 13.72
CA THR A 47 -17.99 8.88 12.64
C THR A 47 -18.53 9.62 11.43
N LYS A 48 -19.45 10.58 11.62
CA LYS A 48 -19.96 11.43 10.53
C LYS A 48 -18.87 12.32 9.91
N ALA A 49 -17.91 12.75 10.71
CA ALA A 49 -16.84 13.62 10.26
C ALA A 49 -15.71 12.88 9.51
N ILE A 50 -15.47 11.61 9.82
CA ILE A 50 -14.32 10.86 9.30
C ILE A 50 -14.69 9.76 8.30
N VAL A 51 -15.93 9.27 8.28
CA VAL A 51 -16.35 8.15 7.43
C VAL A 51 -17.18 8.62 6.24
N PHE A 52 -16.75 8.21 5.05
CA PHE A 52 -17.45 8.45 3.80
C PHE A 52 -17.88 7.11 3.21
N SER A 53 -19.19 6.85 3.20
CA SER A 53 -19.79 5.72 2.49
C SER A 53 -20.26 6.14 1.10
N PRO A 54 -20.58 5.20 0.19
CA PRO A 54 -21.12 5.53 -1.14
C PRO A 54 -22.38 6.41 -1.14
N HIS A 55 -23.12 6.44 -0.03
CA HIS A 55 -24.30 7.29 0.14
C HIS A 55 -23.96 8.73 0.57
N ASN A 56 -22.73 8.98 1.03
CA ASN A 56 -22.27 10.31 1.40
C ASN A 56 -21.98 11.14 0.14
N PRO A 57 -22.53 12.36 -0.02
CA PRO A 57 -22.33 13.18 -1.22
C PRO A 57 -20.86 13.55 -1.49
N MET A 58 -20.01 13.53 -0.45
CA MET A 58 -18.57 13.82 -0.57
C MET A 58 -17.73 12.61 -0.96
N PHE A 59 -18.30 11.40 -0.99
CA PHE A 59 -17.55 10.16 -1.22
C PHE A 59 -16.67 10.19 -2.46
N THR A 60 -17.24 10.54 -3.62
CA THR A 60 -16.51 10.59 -4.88
C THR A 60 -15.42 11.67 -4.87
N SER A 61 -15.70 12.83 -4.27
CA SER A 61 -14.72 13.92 -4.15
C SER A 61 -13.53 13.50 -3.30
N VAL A 62 -13.78 12.90 -2.13
CA VAL A 62 -12.74 12.39 -1.23
C VAL A 62 -11.93 11.27 -1.91
N LEU A 63 -12.60 10.32 -2.57
CA LEU A 63 -11.93 9.23 -3.29
C LEU A 63 -10.98 9.77 -4.37
N ASN A 64 -11.45 10.72 -5.18
CA ASN A 64 -10.71 11.20 -6.35
C ASN A 64 -9.62 12.22 -6.01
N SER A 65 -9.73 12.95 -4.88
CA SER A 65 -8.77 14.00 -4.48
C SER A 65 -7.29 13.55 -4.47
N LEU A 66 -7.06 12.29 -4.08
CA LEU A 66 -5.74 11.67 -3.98
C LEU A 66 -5.56 10.46 -4.91
N ALA A 67 -6.51 10.17 -5.80
CA ALA A 67 -6.33 9.16 -6.84
C ALA A 67 -5.52 9.75 -8.01
N LYS A 68 -4.20 9.87 -7.88
CA LYS A 68 -3.36 10.64 -8.82
C LYS A 68 -3.34 10.06 -10.24
N ASN A 69 -3.39 8.73 -10.38
CA ASN A 69 -3.41 8.09 -11.68
C ASN A 69 -4.85 7.97 -12.22
N LEU A 70 -5.18 8.76 -13.24
CA LEU A 70 -6.50 8.83 -13.89
C LEU A 70 -6.96 7.49 -14.50
N ARG A 71 -6.04 6.56 -14.77
CA ARG A 71 -6.37 5.19 -15.25
C ARG A 71 -7.38 4.48 -14.35
N PHE A 72 -7.41 4.82 -13.06
CA PHE A 72 -8.25 4.18 -12.04
C PHE A 72 -9.48 5.02 -11.65
N GLN A 73 -9.75 6.11 -12.35
CA GLN A 73 -10.92 6.96 -12.12
C GLN A 73 -12.08 6.60 -13.07
N THR A 74 -12.17 5.35 -13.50
CA THR A 74 -13.27 4.90 -14.37
C THR A 74 -14.46 4.38 -13.55
N PRO A 75 -15.66 4.29 -14.15
CA PRO A 75 -16.82 3.64 -13.53
C PRO A 75 -16.60 2.16 -13.22
N GLU A 76 -15.80 1.46 -14.03
CA GLU A 76 -15.54 0.02 -13.91
C GLU A 76 -14.51 -0.29 -12.82
N THR A 77 -13.71 0.69 -12.42
CA THR A 77 -12.71 0.50 -11.37
C THR A 77 -13.41 0.25 -10.02
N PRO A 78 -13.15 -0.89 -9.34
CA PRO A 78 -13.77 -1.21 -8.06
C PRO A 78 -13.61 -0.10 -7.02
N LYS A 79 -14.68 0.20 -6.30
CA LYS A 79 -14.73 1.25 -5.28
C LYS A 79 -14.72 0.66 -3.87
N PRO A 80 -14.14 1.34 -2.88
CA PRO A 80 -14.14 0.85 -1.51
C PRO A 80 -15.55 0.87 -0.90
N VAL A 81 -15.78 -0.01 0.07
CA VAL A 81 -17.03 -0.06 0.84
C VAL A 81 -17.22 1.23 1.65
N VAL A 82 -16.13 1.73 2.23
CA VAL A 82 -16.05 3.02 2.94
C VAL A 82 -14.65 3.60 2.84
N ILE A 83 -14.55 4.92 3.00
CA ILE A 83 -13.29 5.64 3.19
C ILE A 83 -13.31 6.22 4.60
N VAL A 84 -12.26 5.97 5.36
CA VAL A 84 -12.08 6.52 6.71
C VAL A 84 -10.91 7.49 6.72
N THR A 85 -11.11 8.68 7.27
CA THR A 85 -10.17 9.81 7.23
C THR A 85 -9.77 10.21 8.67
N PRO A 86 -8.98 9.37 9.36
CA PRO A 86 -8.67 9.56 10.78
C PRO A 86 -8.07 10.94 11.06
N LYS A 87 -8.37 11.47 12.24
CA LYS A 87 -7.81 12.74 12.75
C LYS A 87 -6.88 12.52 13.94
N ILE A 88 -7.02 11.37 14.61
CA ILE A 88 -6.28 10.98 15.80
C ILE A 88 -5.99 9.47 15.75
N ASP A 89 -5.00 9.04 16.52
CA ASP A 89 -4.51 7.66 16.52
C ASP A 89 -5.58 6.61 16.86
N SER A 90 -6.51 6.94 17.76
CA SER A 90 -7.60 6.02 18.15
C SER A 90 -8.55 5.70 17.00
N HIS A 91 -8.74 6.62 16.05
CA HIS A 91 -9.54 6.37 14.84
C HIS A 91 -8.86 5.33 13.94
N VAL A 92 -7.53 5.38 13.83
CA VAL A 92 -6.74 4.38 13.08
C VAL A 92 -6.87 3.01 13.73
N GLN A 93 -6.67 2.94 15.05
CA GLN A 93 -6.77 1.70 15.82
C GLN A 93 -8.16 1.06 15.66
N SER A 94 -9.22 1.84 15.82
CA SER A 94 -10.61 1.37 15.68
C SER A 94 -10.92 0.90 14.27
N THR A 95 -10.42 1.60 13.25
CA THR A 95 -10.57 1.21 11.84
C THR A 95 -9.91 -0.13 11.56
N ILE A 96 -8.67 -0.34 12.06
CA ILE A 96 -7.94 -1.60 11.89
C ILE A 96 -8.67 -2.75 12.61
N ALA A 97 -9.14 -2.52 13.83
CA ALA A 97 -9.90 -3.51 14.59
C ALA A 97 -11.16 -3.94 13.83
N CYS A 98 -11.93 -2.99 13.31
CA CYS A 98 -13.15 -3.25 12.56
C CYS A 98 -12.91 -3.91 11.21
N ALA A 99 -11.87 -3.50 10.47
CA ALA A 99 -11.48 -4.16 9.23
C ALA A 99 -11.15 -5.64 9.47
N LYS A 100 -10.44 -5.93 10.56
CA LYS A 100 -10.08 -7.30 10.96
C LYS A 100 -11.28 -8.13 11.40
N GLU A 101 -12.17 -7.57 12.23
CA GLU A 101 -13.42 -8.23 12.66
C GLU A 101 -14.29 -8.62 11.46
N MET A 102 -14.41 -7.72 10.49
CA MET A 102 -15.23 -7.90 9.30
C MET A 102 -14.52 -8.67 8.18
N LYS A 103 -13.24 -9.00 8.34
CA LYS A 103 -12.40 -9.66 7.32
C LYS A 103 -12.37 -8.91 5.98
N ILE A 104 -12.36 -7.58 6.04
CA ILE A 104 -12.29 -6.71 4.86
C ILE A 104 -10.84 -6.30 4.63
N GLN A 105 -10.43 -6.24 3.37
CA GLN A 105 -9.09 -5.78 3.04
C GLN A 105 -8.94 -4.29 3.36
N LEU A 106 -7.92 -3.96 4.16
CA LEU A 106 -7.56 -2.58 4.47
C LEU A 106 -6.53 -2.06 3.45
N LYS A 107 -6.84 -0.95 2.79
CA LYS A 107 -5.90 -0.20 1.96
C LYS A 107 -5.53 1.11 2.65
N THR A 108 -4.26 1.31 2.94
CA THR A 108 -3.78 2.57 3.52
C THR A 108 -3.38 3.54 2.42
N ARG A 109 -3.89 4.78 2.49
CA ARG A 109 -3.54 5.86 1.59
C ARG A 109 -2.97 7.04 2.37
N SER A 110 -1.87 7.58 1.88
CA SER A 110 -1.27 8.85 2.33
C SER A 110 -1.37 9.85 1.17
N GLY A 111 -0.29 10.16 0.45
CA GLY A 111 -0.32 11.10 -0.67
C GLY A 111 -0.97 10.59 -1.97
N GLY A 112 -1.26 9.29 -2.07
CA GLY A 112 -1.96 8.70 -3.23
C GLY A 112 -1.15 8.66 -4.54
N HIS A 113 0.18 8.77 -4.45
CA HIS A 113 1.12 8.71 -5.58
C HIS A 113 1.52 7.29 -6.00
N ASP A 114 0.73 6.27 -5.61
CA ASP A 114 0.96 4.90 -6.05
C ASP A 114 0.65 4.79 -7.56
N TYR A 115 1.68 4.57 -8.38
CA TYR A 115 1.52 4.50 -9.84
C TYR A 115 0.55 3.39 -10.29
N ASP A 116 0.41 2.34 -9.47
CA ASP A 116 -0.44 1.18 -9.72
C ASP A 116 -1.81 1.29 -9.03
N GLY A 117 -2.10 2.43 -8.39
CA GLY A 117 -3.35 2.65 -7.67
C GLY A 117 -3.59 1.73 -6.48
N ARG A 118 -2.61 0.95 -6.01
CA ARG A 118 -2.76 -0.09 -4.98
C ARG A 118 -3.30 0.43 -3.65
N SER A 119 -3.13 1.71 -3.37
CA SER A 119 -3.63 2.40 -2.18
C SER A 119 -5.11 2.76 -2.24
N TYR A 120 -5.75 2.68 -3.42
CA TYR A 120 -7.15 3.04 -3.62
C TYR A 120 -7.93 2.13 -4.58
N THR A 121 -7.34 1.03 -5.04
CA THR A 121 -7.99 -0.02 -5.84
C THR A 121 -7.74 -1.42 -5.27
N SER A 122 -8.66 -2.34 -5.55
CA SER A 122 -8.51 -3.77 -5.27
C SER A 122 -9.51 -4.60 -6.07
N ASN A 123 -9.16 -5.87 -6.31
CA ASN A 123 -10.06 -6.89 -6.86
C ASN A 123 -10.88 -7.59 -5.78
N GLU A 124 -10.51 -7.40 -4.52
CA GLU A 124 -11.25 -7.89 -3.35
C GLU A 124 -12.10 -6.77 -2.73
N THR A 125 -13.09 -7.14 -1.92
CA THR A 125 -13.80 -6.15 -1.10
C THR A 125 -12.81 -5.45 -0.16
N PHE A 126 -12.76 -4.13 -0.22
CA PHE A 126 -11.79 -3.34 0.52
C PHE A 126 -12.38 -2.05 1.09
N LEU A 127 -11.66 -1.48 2.05
CA LEU A 127 -11.89 -0.12 2.57
C LEU A 127 -10.59 0.67 2.51
N ILE A 128 -10.70 1.99 2.45
CA ILE A 128 -9.54 2.89 2.47
C ILE A 128 -9.42 3.54 3.84
N LEU A 129 -8.24 3.42 4.46
CA LEU A 129 -7.80 4.25 5.56
C LEU A 129 -6.92 5.37 4.99
N ASP A 130 -7.49 6.56 4.90
CA ASP A 130 -6.89 7.71 4.24
C ASP A 130 -6.32 8.71 5.26
N MET A 131 -5.00 8.70 5.39
CA MET A 131 -4.26 9.40 6.43
C MET A 131 -4.15 10.91 6.17
N PHE A 132 -4.76 11.47 5.12
CA PHE A 132 -4.55 12.86 4.69
C PHE A 132 -4.89 13.93 5.75
N ASN A 133 -5.67 13.61 6.79
CA ASN A 133 -5.96 14.53 7.90
C ASN A 133 -4.88 14.51 9.01
N MET A 134 -4.02 13.47 9.05
CA MET A 134 -2.95 13.33 10.03
C MET A 134 -1.66 13.94 9.48
N LYS A 135 -1.51 15.26 9.66
CA LYS A 135 -0.48 16.09 9.04
C LYS A 135 0.38 16.86 10.05
N ARG A 136 0.41 16.48 11.32
CA ARG A 136 1.26 17.16 12.31
C ARG A 136 2.74 17.01 11.93
N ILE A 137 3.47 18.12 12.00
CA ILE A 137 4.90 18.20 11.72
C ILE A 137 5.54 18.98 12.86
N ASP A 138 6.25 18.27 13.73
CA ASP A 138 6.96 18.85 14.86
C ASP A 138 8.47 18.84 14.55
N VAL A 139 9.07 20.02 14.44
CA VAL A 139 10.50 20.18 14.10
C VAL A 139 11.28 20.62 15.33
N PHE A 140 12.36 19.90 15.63
CA PHE A 140 13.26 20.13 16.76
C PHE A 140 14.67 20.44 16.24
N PRO A 141 15.00 21.72 15.98
CA PRO A 141 16.30 22.11 15.40
C PRO A 141 17.50 21.75 16.29
N GLU A 142 17.35 21.84 17.61
CA GLU A 142 18.44 21.57 18.57
C GLU A 142 18.94 20.12 18.52
N THR A 143 18.04 19.19 18.17
CA THR A 143 18.34 17.77 18.07
C THR A 143 18.37 17.28 16.63
N GLU A 144 18.23 18.18 15.65
CA GLU A 144 18.18 17.88 14.20
C GLU A 144 17.14 16.80 13.83
N THR A 145 16.01 16.76 14.54
CA THR A 145 14.95 15.75 14.36
C THR A 145 13.62 16.39 14.01
N ALA A 146 12.78 15.64 13.28
CA ALA A 146 11.38 16.00 13.08
C ALA A 146 10.46 14.78 13.26
N VAL A 147 9.30 15.00 13.86
CA VAL A 147 8.20 14.02 13.91
C VAL A 147 7.18 14.44 12.88
N VAL A 148 6.92 13.56 11.91
CA VAL A 148 6.06 13.84 10.76
C VAL A 148 4.97 12.78 10.70
N GLU A 149 3.71 13.18 10.78
CA GLU A 149 2.58 12.27 10.61
C GLU A 149 2.42 11.82 9.15
N ALA A 150 1.86 10.63 8.98
CA ALA A 150 1.86 9.91 7.71
C ALA A 150 1.13 10.63 6.56
N GLY A 151 0.19 11.53 6.84
CA GLY A 151 -0.55 12.30 5.83
C GLY A 151 0.17 13.54 5.32
N ALA A 152 1.28 13.94 5.96
CA ALA A 152 2.05 15.12 5.54
C ALA A 152 2.72 14.90 4.17
N THR A 153 2.58 15.87 3.30
CA THR A 153 3.29 15.91 2.02
C THR A 153 4.71 16.41 2.21
N LEU A 154 5.59 16.02 1.29
CA LEU A 154 6.99 16.42 1.32
C LEU A 154 7.18 17.95 1.28
N GLY A 155 6.31 18.64 0.53
CA GLY A 155 6.29 20.11 0.47
C GLY A 155 5.93 20.75 1.82
N GLU A 156 4.95 20.19 2.55
CA GLU A 156 4.61 20.65 3.90
C GLU A 156 5.79 20.43 4.88
N VAL A 157 6.49 19.31 4.77
CA VAL A 157 7.70 19.02 5.57
C VAL A 157 8.79 20.04 5.31
N TYR A 158 9.14 20.30 4.04
CA TYR A 158 10.17 21.29 3.70
C TYR A 158 9.80 22.69 4.16
N TYR A 159 8.55 23.09 3.97
CA TYR A 159 8.07 24.39 4.41
C TYR A 159 8.21 24.56 5.93
N ASN A 160 7.79 23.56 6.72
CA ASN A 160 7.84 23.64 8.18
C ASN A 160 9.27 23.65 8.72
N ILE A 161 10.17 22.86 8.15
CA ILE A 161 11.59 22.87 8.52
C ILE A 161 12.22 24.23 8.22
N TRP A 162 12.03 24.74 7.00
CA TRP A 162 12.52 26.06 6.60
C TRP A 162 11.95 27.18 7.46
N ASN A 163 10.67 27.10 7.83
CA ASN A 163 10.04 28.09 8.69
C ASN A 163 10.62 28.06 10.11
N LYS A 164 10.95 26.87 10.63
CA LYS A 164 11.53 26.70 11.97
C LYS A 164 13.01 27.06 12.04
N SER A 165 13.78 26.79 10.99
CA SER A 165 15.20 27.08 10.90
C SER A 165 15.62 27.36 9.46
N LYS A 166 16.36 28.46 9.25
CA LYS A 166 16.90 28.85 7.93
C LYS A 166 18.16 28.10 7.51
N ILE A 167 18.70 27.28 8.40
CA ILE A 167 19.93 26.50 8.17
C ILE A 167 19.69 24.99 8.15
N HIS A 168 18.48 24.54 8.49
CA HIS A 168 18.11 23.13 8.47
C HIS A 168 17.27 22.84 7.23
N ALA A 169 17.45 21.65 6.67
CA ALA A 169 16.62 21.10 5.60
C ALA A 169 16.55 19.59 5.79
N PHE A 170 15.47 18.97 5.32
CA PHE A 170 15.48 17.53 5.13
C PHE A 170 16.09 17.26 3.75
N PRO A 171 17.08 16.36 3.62
CA PRO A 171 17.62 16.03 2.31
C PRO A 171 16.54 15.36 1.46
N ALA A 172 15.80 16.14 0.68
CA ALA A 172 15.55 15.75 -0.70
C ALA A 172 16.89 15.88 -1.38
N VAL A 173 17.28 14.85 -2.12
CA VAL A 173 18.44 14.97 -2.99
C VAL A 173 18.10 16.05 -4.03
N ASP A 174 18.66 17.25 -3.87
CA ASP A 174 18.54 18.39 -4.79
C ASP A 174 19.32 18.12 -6.08
N LYS A 175 20.27 17.18 -6.00
CA LYS A 175 21.09 16.64 -7.07
C LYS A 175 21.04 15.12 -7.01
N MET A 176 19.87 14.54 -7.28
CA MET A 176 19.89 13.17 -7.80
C MET A 176 19.87 13.30 -9.31
N ASP A 177 20.77 12.60 -9.99
CA ASP A 177 20.65 12.44 -11.43
C ASP A 177 19.19 12.08 -11.79
N PRO A 178 18.55 12.76 -12.76
CA PRO A 178 17.13 12.55 -13.06
C PRO A 178 16.82 11.11 -13.49
N ASP A 179 17.82 10.34 -13.90
CA ASP A 179 17.70 8.93 -14.25
C ASP A 179 17.83 7.99 -13.03
N LEU A 180 18.11 8.50 -11.83
CA LEU A 180 18.37 7.73 -10.62
C LEU A 180 17.23 7.85 -9.60
N PHE A 181 16.63 6.70 -9.27
CA PHE A 181 15.70 6.55 -8.16
C PHE A 181 16.36 5.72 -7.06
N ILE A 182 16.27 6.14 -5.80
CA ILE A 182 16.78 5.41 -4.63
C ILE A 182 15.70 5.32 -3.56
N ARG A 183 15.50 4.12 -3.03
CA ARG A 183 14.62 3.79 -1.90
C ARG A 183 15.47 3.37 -0.71
N LEU A 184 15.18 3.95 0.44
CA LEU A 184 15.74 3.55 1.73
C LEU A 184 14.84 2.51 2.40
N LEU A 185 15.40 1.35 2.76
CA LEU A 185 14.76 0.35 3.61
C LEU A 185 15.48 0.33 4.95
N LEU A 186 14.72 0.60 6.01
CA LEU A 186 15.21 0.55 7.39
C LEU A 186 14.68 -0.73 8.03
N GLN A 187 15.58 -1.56 8.53
CA GLN A 187 15.25 -2.78 9.27
C GLN A 187 15.82 -2.66 10.68
N PRO A 188 15.00 -2.84 11.73
CA PRO A 188 15.49 -2.84 13.11
C PRO A 188 16.35 -4.09 13.35
N GLY A 189 17.55 -3.90 13.91
CA GLY A 189 18.36 -4.94 14.51
C GLY A 189 18.43 -4.76 16.04
N ASP A 190 19.12 -5.65 16.74
CA ASP A 190 19.13 -5.68 18.21
C ASP A 190 19.66 -4.38 18.85
N LYS A 191 20.69 -3.77 18.26
CA LYS A 191 21.31 -2.49 18.71
C LYS A 191 21.66 -1.54 17.57
N THR A 192 21.41 -1.93 16.33
CA THR A 192 21.74 -1.17 15.11
C THR A 192 20.56 -1.19 14.17
N VAL A 193 20.43 -0.16 13.33
CA VAL A 193 19.46 -0.15 12.22
C VAL A 193 20.21 -0.59 10.97
N LYS A 194 19.74 -1.66 10.33
CA LYS A 194 20.22 -2.04 9.00
C LYS A 194 19.54 -1.15 7.98
N VAL A 195 20.36 -0.44 7.23
CA VAL A 195 19.93 0.44 6.14
C VAL A 195 20.24 -0.24 4.82
N THR A 196 19.26 -0.41 3.94
CA THR A 196 19.45 -0.92 2.59
C THR A 196 18.96 0.11 1.59
N LEU A 197 19.85 0.51 0.68
CA LEU A 197 19.55 1.42 -0.43
C LEU A 197 19.27 0.56 -1.67
N LEU A 198 18.04 0.61 -2.16
CA LEU A 198 17.66 -0.04 -3.42
C LEU A 198 17.44 1.04 -4.47
N GLY A 199 18.02 0.90 -5.66
CA GLY A 199 17.84 1.91 -6.70
C GLY A 199 17.49 1.33 -8.07
N GLU A 200 16.76 2.12 -8.86
CA GLU A 200 16.63 1.93 -10.30
C GLU A 200 17.37 3.08 -10.99
N PHE A 201 18.14 2.76 -12.04
CA PHE A 201 18.87 3.75 -12.81
C PHE A 201 18.63 3.55 -14.31
N LEU A 202 18.25 4.61 -15.01
CA LEU A 202 18.13 4.60 -16.47
C LEU A 202 19.48 4.90 -17.12
N GLY A 203 20.33 3.88 -17.19
CA GLY A 203 21.66 3.95 -17.77
C GLY A 203 22.48 2.71 -17.48
N ASP A 204 23.78 2.78 -17.72
CA ASP A 204 24.71 1.68 -17.40
C ASP A 204 25.30 1.82 -15.99
N CYS A 205 25.85 0.71 -15.49
CA CYS A 205 26.44 0.66 -14.15
C CYS A 205 27.65 1.57 -13.99
N ASN A 206 28.42 1.84 -15.05
CA ASN A 206 29.60 2.70 -14.95
C ASN A 206 29.21 4.16 -14.69
N ARG A 207 28.17 4.65 -15.38
CA ARG A 207 27.60 5.97 -15.11
C ARG A 207 27.02 6.04 -13.70
N LEU A 208 26.28 5.01 -13.27
CA LEU A 208 25.73 4.97 -11.91
C LEU A 208 26.82 5.02 -10.84
N VAL A 209 27.88 4.23 -10.98
CA VAL A 209 29.02 4.25 -10.04
C VAL A 209 29.69 5.62 -10.02
N GLY A 210 29.82 6.28 -11.18
CA GLY A 210 30.32 7.65 -11.26
C GLY A 210 29.46 8.63 -10.45
N ILE A 211 28.15 8.58 -10.64
CA ILE A 211 27.18 9.41 -9.90
C ILE A 211 27.26 9.12 -8.40
N MET A 212 27.19 7.86 -7.99
CA MET A 212 27.21 7.46 -6.58
C MET A 212 28.53 7.88 -5.89
N ASN A 213 29.67 7.78 -6.56
CA ASN A 213 30.95 8.21 -6.00
C ASN A 213 31.08 9.74 -5.91
N GLN A 214 30.39 10.47 -6.78
CA GLN A 214 30.41 11.93 -6.77
C GLN A 214 29.41 12.51 -5.76
N GLU A 215 28.19 11.95 -5.71
CA GLU A 215 27.07 12.51 -4.95
C GLU A 215 26.92 11.87 -3.56
N ILE A 216 27.22 10.58 -3.42
CA ILE A 216 27.04 9.82 -2.16
C ILE A 216 28.25 8.90 -1.87
N PRO A 217 29.48 9.45 -1.79
CA PRO A 217 30.71 8.66 -1.66
C PRO A 217 30.74 7.78 -0.40
N GLN A 218 30.00 8.14 0.65
CA GLN A 218 29.97 7.42 1.93
C GLN A 218 29.35 6.03 1.81
N VAL A 219 28.54 5.78 0.77
CA VAL A 219 27.95 4.45 0.50
C VAL A 219 29.01 3.47 -0.01
N GLY A 220 30.08 3.97 -0.65
CA GLY A 220 31.13 3.12 -1.21
C GLY A 220 30.63 2.16 -2.29
N PHE A 221 29.64 2.59 -3.08
CA PHE A 221 28.98 1.80 -4.12
C PHE A 221 29.95 1.36 -5.20
N LYS A 222 29.91 0.07 -5.56
CA LYS A 222 30.81 -0.54 -6.57
C LYS A 222 30.02 -1.14 -7.71
N ASN A 223 30.70 -1.40 -8.82
CA ASN A 223 30.11 -2.10 -9.97
C ASN A 223 29.53 -3.48 -9.59
N THR A 224 30.08 -4.16 -8.58
CA THR A 224 29.56 -5.44 -8.07
C THR A 224 28.19 -5.32 -7.41
N ASP A 225 27.79 -4.11 -7.01
CA ASP A 225 26.51 -3.82 -6.37
C ASP A 225 25.43 -3.44 -7.41
N CYS A 226 25.80 -3.36 -8.69
CA CYS A 226 24.92 -2.99 -9.79
C CYS A 226 24.58 -4.20 -10.67
N MET A 227 23.30 -4.40 -10.94
CA MET A 227 22.81 -5.42 -11.87
C MET A 227 22.26 -4.75 -13.13
N GLN A 228 23.06 -4.71 -14.19
CA GLN A 228 22.61 -4.16 -15.47
C GLN A 228 21.66 -5.13 -16.18
N SER A 229 20.50 -4.61 -16.61
CA SER A 229 19.47 -5.40 -17.29
C SER A 229 18.68 -4.55 -18.27
N THR A 230 17.79 -5.17 -19.05
CA THR A 230 16.83 -4.43 -19.86
C THR A 230 15.75 -3.82 -18.97
N TRP A 231 15.14 -2.71 -19.41
CA TRP A 231 14.08 -2.03 -18.64
C TRP A 231 12.96 -2.98 -18.20
N ILE A 232 12.50 -3.85 -19.09
CA ILE A 232 11.40 -4.77 -18.77
C ILE A 232 11.78 -5.78 -17.67
N LYS A 233 13.03 -6.23 -17.66
CA LYS A 233 13.56 -7.16 -16.65
C LYS A 233 13.83 -6.44 -15.32
N SER A 234 14.27 -5.18 -15.35
CA SER A 234 14.43 -4.40 -14.12
C SER A 234 13.08 -4.20 -13.42
N LYS A 235 11.99 -3.99 -14.18
CA LYS A 235 10.63 -3.89 -13.63
C LYS A 235 10.13 -5.19 -13.00
N LEU A 236 10.40 -6.34 -13.62
CA LEU A 236 10.11 -7.65 -13.01
C LEU A 236 10.85 -7.83 -11.69
N TRP A 237 12.16 -7.54 -11.66
CA TRP A 237 12.97 -7.62 -10.45
C TRP A 237 12.47 -6.67 -9.36
N TRP A 238 12.15 -5.42 -9.73
CA TRP A 238 11.62 -4.41 -8.81
C TRP A 238 10.27 -4.80 -8.19
N ALA A 239 9.47 -5.57 -8.94
CA ALA A 239 8.23 -6.16 -8.48
C ALA A 239 8.39 -7.48 -7.69
N ASN A 240 9.63 -7.90 -7.41
CA ASN A 240 9.99 -9.16 -6.75
C ASN A 240 9.58 -10.44 -7.53
N PHE A 241 9.55 -10.37 -8.87
CA PHE A 241 9.45 -11.58 -9.69
C PHE A 241 10.82 -12.24 -9.90
N ASP A 242 10.79 -13.55 -10.20
CA ASP A 242 11.99 -14.27 -10.58
C ASP A 242 12.59 -13.72 -11.88
N ASN A 243 13.92 -13.78 -12.02
CA ASN A 243 14.63 -13.27 -13.20
C ASN A 243 14.23 -13.96 -14.53
N ASN A 244 13.62 -15.14 -14.46
CA ASN A 244 13.14 -15.91 -15.61
C ASN A 244 11.64 -15.71 -15.88
N THR A 245 10.95 -14.90 -15.08
CA THR A 245 9.53 -14.61 -15.27
C THR A 245 9.32 -13.86 -16.59
N ALA A 246 8.30 -14.28 -17.34
CA ALA A 246 7.96 -13.65 -18.60
C ALA A 246 7.39 -12.23 -18.36
N PRO A 247 7.71 -11.23 -19.21
CA PRO A 247 7.22 -9.85 -19.07
C PRO A 247 5.70 -9.70 -18.88
N GLU A 248 4.92 -10.64 -19.41
CA GLU A 248 3.48 -10.70 -19.32
C GLU A 248 2.98 -10.79 -17.87
N ALA A 249 3.82 -11.27 -16.94
CA ALA A 249 3.49 -11.27 -15.51
C ALA A 249 3.25 -9.85 -14.96
N LEU A 250 3.88 -8.83 -15.55
CA LEU A 250 3.61 -7.44 -15.20
C LEU A 250 2.17 -7.05 -15.55
N LEU A 251 1.57 -7.62 -16.60
CA LEU A 251 0.17 -7.31 -16.97
C LEU A 251 -0.82 -7.70 -15.87
N VAL A 252 -0.51 -8.76 -15.11
CA VAL A 252 -1.34 -9.23 -13.99
C VAL A 252 -1.21 -8.33 -12.76
N LEU A 253 -0.09 -7.61 -12.60
CA LEU A 253 0.06 -6.62 -11.54
C LEU A 253 -0.81 -5.37 -11.76
N PHE A 254 -1.28 -5.14 -12.99
CA PHE A 254 -2.02 -3.94 -13.40
C PHE A 254 -3.51 -4.19 -13.67
N ASN A 255 -3.98 -5.42 -13.49
CA ASN A 255 -5.39 -5.85 -13.53
C ASN A 255 -5.89 -6.14 -12.12
#